data_AF-A0A9X0A5R5-F1
#
_entry.id   AF-A0A9X0A5R5-F1
#
_cell.length_a   1.000
_cell.length_b   1.000
_cell.length_c   1.000
_cell.angle_alpha   90.00
_cell.angle_beta   90.00
_cell.angle_gamma   90.00
#
_symmetry.space_group_name_H-M   'P 1'
#
loop_
_entity.id
_entity.type
_entity.pdbx_description
1 polymer ?
#
loop_
_entity_poly.entity_id
_entity_poly.type
_entity_poly.pdbx_seq_one_letter_code
_entity_poly.pdbx_strand_id
1 'polypeptide(L)'
;MEDASVMQLAEDMMKFMLSGLPHRKSSIAVVICGALQILVAFIIVIKPSYIHNFLGLDPFQGHADGLLSAYFFMLIVHGTLSTLGGTADGLSFNIACAFYRLAIGIPLLIILAVAGQIEVSLMMFASSLDLIFAVLIIISLRFEGQIEAGKYE
;
A
#
# COMPACT_ATOMS: atom_id res chain seq x y z
N MET A 1 34.70 -15.93 26.88
CA MET A 1 33.33 -15.94 27.46
C MET A 1 32.47 -14.80 26.91
N GLU A 2 33.05 -13.82 26.21
CA GLU A 2 32.37 -12.65 25.63
C GLU A 2 31.73 -12.94 24.25
N ASP A 3 32.32 -13.84 23.45
CA ASP A 3 31.84 -14.16 22.08
C ASP A 3 30.46 -14.84 22.04
N ALA A 4 30.11 -15.60 23.08
CA ALA A 4 28.80 -16.26 23.17
C ALA A 4 27.66 -15.24 23.32
N SER A 5 27.91 -14.12 24.02
CA SER A 5 26.93 -13.03 24.24
C SER A 5 26.61 -12.27 22.94
N VAL A 6 27.65 -11.95 22.16
CA VAL A 6 27.48 -11.21 20.89
C VAL A 6 26.78 -12.05 19.83
N MET A 7 27.11 -13.35 19.76
CA MET A 7 26.47 -14.27 18.83
C MET A 7 24.99 -14.49 19.17
N GLN A 8 24.66 -14.55 20.46
CA GLN A 8 23.29 -14.72 20.93
C GLN A 8 22.45 -13.45 20.74
N LEU A 9 23.05 -12.27 20.94
CA LEU A 9 22.44 -10.98 20.58
C LEU A 9 22.20 -10.88 19.07
N ALA A 10 23.17 -11.29 18.25
CA ALA A 10 23.01 -11.30 16.80
C ALA A 10 21.91 -12.27 16.35
N GLU A 11 21.81 -13.45 16.99
CA GLU A 11 20.75 -14.42 16.73
C GLU A 11 19.37 -13.88 17.14
N ASP A 12 19.26 -13.21 18.28
CA ASP A 12 18.01 -12.61 18.74
C ASP A 12 17.60 -11.40 17.88
N MET A 13 18.57 -10.59 17.44
CA MET A 13 18.32 -9.51 16.48
C MET A 13 17.92 -10.06 15.11
N MET A 14 18.51 -11.16 14.66
CA MET A 14 18.18 -11.81 13.40
C MET A 14 16.80 -12.47 13.48
N LYS A 15 16.47 -13.12 14.61
CA LYS A 15 15.13 -13.63 14.91
C LYS A 15 14.10 -12.52 14.98
N PHE A 16 14.42 -11.37 15.58
CA PHE A 16 13.54 -10.20 15.62
C PHE A 16 13.31 -9.59 14.23
N MET A 17 14.36 -9.53 13.39
CA MET A 17 14.24 -9.09 12.00
C MET A 17 13.47 -10.10 11.13
N LEU A 18 13.65 -11.40 11.36
CA LEU A 18 12.93 -12.49 10.67
C LEU A 18 11.50 -12.68 11.20
N SER A 19 11.21 -12.32 12.45
CA SER A 19 9.87 -12.33 13.03
C SER A 19 9.00 -11.19 12.54
N GLY A 20 9.56 -10.28 11.73
CA GLY A 20 8.82 -9.17 11.12
C GLY A 20 7.75 -9.61 10.11
N LEU A 21 7.56 -10.91 9.87
CA LEU A 21 6.42 -11.40 9.11
C LEU A 21 5.15 -11.33 9.98
N PRO A 22 4.13 -10.56 9.55
CA PRO A 22 2.88 -10.50 10.26
C PRO A 22 2.20 -11.87 10.33
N HIS A 23 1.52 -12.14 11.44
CA HIS A 23 0.82 -13.40 11.67
C HIS A 23 -0.65 -13.30 11.23
N ARG A 24 -1.22 -12.10 11.28
CA ARG A 24 -2.56 -11.82 10.75
C ARG A 24 -2.53 -11.81 9.23
N LYS A 25 -3.46 -12.55 8.61
CA LYS A 25 -3.75 -12.54 7.18
C LYS A 25 -4.03 -11.11 6.68
N SER A 26 -4.74 -10.30 7.45
CA SER A 26 -5.03 -8.90 7.13
C SER A 26 -3.76 -8.05 7.10
N SER A 27 -2.83 -8.28 8.02
CA SER A 27 -1.52 -7.62 8.02
C SER A 27 -0.65 -8.08 6.87
N ILE A 28 -0.63 -9.38 6.55
CA ILE A 28 0.06 -9.91 5.36
C ILE A 28 -0.49 -9.23 4.10
N ALA A 29 -1.82 -9.13 3.96
CA ALA A 29 -2.46 -8.46 2.83
C ALA A 29 -2.06 -6.98 2.73
N VAL A 30 -2.02 -6.26 3.85
CA VAL A 30 -1.58 -4.85 3.90
C VAL A 30 -0.12 -4.70 3.46
N VAL A 31 0.78 -5.59 3.92
CA VAL A 31 2.20 -5.57 3.52
C VAL A 31 2.35 -5.82 2.02
N ILE A 32 1.68 -6.85 1.48
CA ILE A 32 1.73 -7.17 0.04
C ILE A 32 1.17 -6.01 -0.80
N CYS A 33 0.03 -5.46 -0.42
CA CYS A 33 -0.56 -4.31 -1.11
C CYS A 33 0.39 -3.09 -1.06
N GLY A 34 1.02 -2.84 0.10
CA GLY A 34 2.02 -1.79 0.26
C GLY A 34 3.22 -1.96 -0.68
N ALA A 35 3.79 -3.16 -0.73
CA ALA A 35 4.92 -3.48 -1.60
C ALA A 35 4.57 -3.34 -3.09
N LEU A 36 3.39 -3.82 -3.51
CA LEU A 36 2.89 -3.65 -4.87
C LEU A 36 2.66 -2.17 -5.21
N GLN A 37 2.12 -1.38 -4.28
CA GLN A 37 1.90 0.05 -4.45
C GLN A 37 3.22 0.80 -4.66
N ILE A 38 4.27 0.46 -3.89
CA ILE A 38 5.63 1.00 -4.10
C ILE A 38 6.15 0.63 -5.49
N LEU A 39 6.03 -0.64 -5.88
CA LEU A 39 6.53 -1.13 -7.17
C LEU A 39 5.83 -0.42 -8.34
N VAL A 40 4.51 -0.27 -8.28
CA VAL A 40 3.74 0.49 -9.27
C VAL A 40 4.26 1.92 -9.32
N ALA A 41 4.36 2.61 -8.18
CA ALA A 41 4.85 3.98 -8.11
C ALA A 41 6.25 4.15 -8.74
N PHE A 42 7.17 3.22 -8.48
CA PHE A 42 8.51 3.22 -9.09
C PHE A 42 8.46 3.06 -10.62
N ILE A 43 7.61 2.18 -11.14
CA ILE A 43 7.43 2.02 -12.60
C ILE A 43 6.98 3.34 -13.22
N ILE A 44 6.02 4.03 -12.58
CA ILE A 44 5.52 5.31 -13.09
C ILE A 44 6.61 6.38 -13.10
N VAL A 45 7.40 6.46 -12.03
CA VAL A 45 8.45 7.48 -11.87
C VAL A 45 9.63 7.23 -12.81
N ILE A 46 10.11 5.99 -12.93
CA ILE A 46 11.32 5.66 -13.71
C ILE A 46 11.02 5.66 -15.22
N LYS A 47 9.85 5.13 -15.60
CA LYS A 47 9.45 4.96 -17.00
C LYS A 47 7.98 5.37 -17.19
N PRO A 48 7.68 6.68 -17.13
CA PRO A 48 6.32 7.17 -17.35
C PRO A 48 5.78 6.78 -18.73
N SER A 49 6.66 6.55 -19.71
CA SER A 49 6.29 6.08 -21.05
C SER A 49 5.61 4.71 -21.08
N TYR A 50 5.88 3.80 -20.12
CA TYR A 50 5.17 2.51 -20.08
C TYR A 50 3.71 2.70 -19.71
N ILE A 51 3.44 3.54 -18.71
CA ILE A 51 2.07 3.85 -18.30
C ILE A 51 1.35 4.70 -19.33
N HIS A 52 2.06 5.65 -19.93
CA HIS A 52 1.56 6.47 -21.04
C HIS A 52 1.05 5.59 -22.19
N ASN A 53 1.87 4.64 -22.66
CA ASN A 53 1.48 3.71 -23.72
C ASN A 53 0.40 2.73 -23.28
N PHE A 54 0.43 2.25 -22.04
CA PHE A 54 -0.52 1.26 -21.53
C PHE A 54 -1.92 1.84 -21.32
N LEU A 55 -2.00 3.08 -20.80
CA LEU A 55 -3.25 3.77 -20.53
C LEU A 55 -3.71 4.67 -21.69
N GLY A 56 -2.90 4.81 -22.74
CA GLY A 56 -3.17 5.71 -23.86
C GLY A 56 -3.29 7.16 -23.42
N LEU A 57 -2.42 7.59 -22.50
CA LEU A 57 -2.46 8.94 -21.96
C LEU A 57 -2.10 9.96 -23.06
N ASP A 58 -2.62 11.19 -22.98
CA ASP A 58 -2.12 12.26 -23.82
C ASP A 58 -0.71 12.68 -23.35
N PRO A 59 0.14 13.29 -24.19
CA PRO A 59 1.41 13.83 -23.73
C PRO A 59 1.13 14.85 -22.62
N PHE A 60 1.59 14.57 -21.40
CA PHE A 60 1.35 15.41 -20.23
C PHE A 60 1.66 16.88 -20.55
N GLN A 61 0.62 17.72 -20.62
CA GLN A 61 0.75 19.12 -21.01
C GLN A 61 1.19 20.01 -19.83
N GLY A 62 2.37 19.75 -19.25
CA GLY A 62 3.19 20.70 -18.46
C GLY A 62 2.62 21.37 -17.19
N HIS A 63 1.31 21.42 -16.96
CA HIS A 63 0.68 22.07 -15.81
C HIS A 63 0.39 21.09 -14.66
N ALA A 64 0.55 19.78 -14.90
CA ALA A 64 0.24 18.70 -13.96
C ALA A 64 1.47 18.15 -13.21
N ASP A 65 2.71 18.53 -13.58
CA ASP A 65 3.93 17.87 -13.07
C ASP A 65 4.08 17.97 -11.55
N GLY A 66 3.73 19.12 -10.94
CA GLY A 66 3.88 19.31 -9.49
C GLY A 66 2.88 18.50 -8.67
N LEU A 67 1.61 18.51 -9.05
CA LEU A 67 0.56 17.83 -8.29
C LEU A 67 0.60 16.31 -8.52
N LEU A 68 0.92 15.90 -9.74
CA LEU A 68 1.07 14.50 -10.10
C LEU A 68 2.32 13.88 -9.47
N SER A 69 3.45 14.60 -9.44
CA SER A 69 4.64 14.15 -8.72
C SER A 69 4.40 14.07 -7.21
N ALA A 70 3.67 15.03 -6.63
CA ALA A 70 3.26 14.97 -5.23
C ALA A 70 2.36 13.75 -4.96
N TYR A 71 1.45 13.41 -5.87
CA TYR A 71 0.64 12.20 -5.78
C TYR A 71 1.48 10.91 -5.85
N PHE A 72 2.43 10.81 -6.78
CA PHE A 72 3.34 9.65 -6.84
C PHE A 72 4.21 9.53 -5.60
N PHE A 73 4.70 10.65 -5.07
CA PHE A 73 5.41 10.66 -3.79
C PHE A 73 4.51 10.17 -2.66
N MET A 74 3.25 10.62 -2.61
CA MET A 74 2.26 10.13 -1.65
C MET A 74 2.04 8.62 -1.77
N LEU A 75 1.99 8.06 -2.98
CA LEU A 75 1.88 6.61 -3.19
C LEU A 75 3.08 5.85 -2.62
N ILE A 76 4.31 6.36 -2.80
CA ILE A 76 5.51 5.75 -2.22
C ILE A 76 5.45 5.81 -0.69
N VAL A 77 5.07 6.96 -0.11
CA VAL A 77 4.92 7.13 1.34
C VAL A 77 3.86 6.18 1.90
N HIS A 78 2.67 6.11 1.29
CA HIS A 78 1.61 5.22 1.73
C HIS A 78 1.95 3.74 1.56
N GLY A 79 2.60 3.37 0.45
CA GLY A 79 3.08 2.01 0.25
C GLY A 79 4.13 1.62 1.28
N THR A 80 5.05 2.53 1.60
CA THR A 80 6.07 2.33 2.64
C THR A 80 5.44 2.20 4.02
N LEU A 81 4.50 3.09 4.37
CA LEU A 81 3.75 3.02 5.64
C LEU A 81 2.92 1.74 5.74
N SER A 82 2.27 1.30 4.66
CA SER A 82 1.53 0.03 4.64
C SER A 82 2.47 -1.16 4.84
N THR A 83 3.65 -1.13 4.20
CA THR A 83 4.66 -2.20 4.31
C THR A 83 5.24 -2.28 5.71
N LEU A 84 5.70 -1.15 6.27
CA LEU A 84 6.32 -1.11 7.60
C LEU A 84 5.30 -1.18 8.75
N GLY A 85 4.13 -0.57 8.58
CA GLY A 85 3.06 -0.61 9.57
C GLY A 85 2.33 -1.94 9.60
N GLY A 86 2.24 -2.62 8.46
CA GLY A 86 1.63 -3.94 8.36
C GLY A 86 2.42 -5.01 9.14
N THR A 87 3.75 -4.90 9.24
CA THR A 87 4.58 -5.83 10.03
C THR A 87 4.35 -5.72 11.54
N ALA A 88 3.78 -4.61 12.02
CA ALA A 88 3.39 -4.44 13.42
C ALA A 88 2.14 -5.24 13.81
N ASP A 89 1.53 -5.96 12.86
CA ASP A 89 0.43 -6.92 13.06
C ASP A 89 -0.85 -6.35 13.73
N GLY A 90 -1.06 -5.03 13.59
CA GLY A 90 -2.13 -4.30 14.26
C GLY A 90 -3.47 -4.31 13.49
N LEU A 91 -4.52 -4.89 14.08
CA LEU A 91 -5.86 -4.94 13.48
C LEU A 91 -6.41 -3.54 13.11
N SER A 92 -6.31 -2.58 14.03
CA SER A 92 -6.78 -1.21 13.80
C SER A 92 -6.06 -0.52 12.65
N PHE A 93 -4.75 -0.81 12.48
CA PHE A 93 -3.96 -0.29 11.38
C PHE A 93 -4.44 -0.87 10.04
N ASN A 94 -4.75 -2.16 10.00
CA ASN A 94 -5.27 -2.82 8.80
C ASN A 94 -6.64 -2.27 8.39
N ILE A 95 -7.53 -2.03 9.35
CA ILE A 95 -8.83 -1.38 9.11
C ILE A 95 -8.61 0.04 8.57
N ALA A 96 -7.74 0.84 9.20
CA ALA A 96 -7.40 2.18 8.74
C ALA A 96 -6.82 2.16 7.31
N CYS A 97 -6.00 1.17 6.98
CA CYS A 97 -5.44 0.96 5.65
C CYS A 97 -6.50 0.74 4.57
N ALA A 98 -7.55 -0.04 4.86
CA ALA A 98 -8.67 -0.20 3.93
C ALA A 98 -9.54 1.05 3.85
N PHE A 99 -9.81 1.67 5.01
CA PHE A 99 -10.66 2.85 5.10
C PHE A 99 -10.08 4.06 4.37
N TYR A 100 -8.79 4.38 4.55
CA TYR A 100 -8.21 5.56 3.90
C TYR A 100 -8.26 5.44 2.37
N ARG A 101 -8.05 4.24 1.81
CA ARG A 101 -8.10 4.01 0.36
C ARG A 101 -9.48 4.35 -0.20
N LEU A 102 -10.54 3.88 0.47
CA LEU A 102 -11.92 4.09 0.03
C LEU A 102 -12.46 5.49 0.33
N ALA A 103 -12.18 6.02 1.52
CA ALA A 103 -12.77 7.26 2.01
C ALA A 103 -11.96 8.51 1.68
N ILE A 104 -10.66 8.37 1.37
CA ILE A 104 -9.75 9.49 1.10
C ILE A 104 -9.08 9.34 -0.26
N GLY A 105 -8.44 8.20 -0.54
CA GLY A 105 -7.67 7.96 -1.77
C GLY A 105 -8.52 8.12 -3.04
N ILE A 106 -9.57 7.30 -3.18
CA ILE A 106 -10.47 7.35 -4.34
C ILE A 106 -11.15 8.72 -4.49
N PRO A 107 -11.75 9.33 -3.43
CA PRO A 107 -12.33 10.67 -3.54
C PRO A 107 -11.33 11.74 -3.97
N LEU A 108 -10.10 11.70 -3.45
CA LEU A 108 -9.06 12.65 -3.85
C LEU A 108 -8.74 12.51 -5.34
N LEU A 109 -8.56 11.29 -5.83
CA LEU A 109 -8.34 11.00 -7.26
C LEU A 109 -9.48 11.52 -8.14
N ILE A 110 -10.73 11.37 -7.70
CA ILE A 110 -11.89 11.91 -8.42
C ILE A 110 -11.84 13.44 -8.47
N ILE A 111 -11.54 14.10 -7.35
CA ILE A 111 -11.41 15.57 -7.28
C ILE A 111 -10.32 16.05 -8.23
N LEU A 112 -9.16 15.37 -8.24
CA LEU A 112 -8.05 15.70 -9.14
C LEU A 112 -8.45 15.57 -10.61
N ALA A 113 -9.21 14.53 -10.97
CA ALA A 113 -9.67 14.35 -12.35
C ALA A 113 -10.70 15.40 -12.76
N VAL A 114 -11.68 15.70 -11.90
CA VAL A 114 -12.70 16.72 -12.15
C VAL A 114 -12.09 18.12 -12.27
N ALA A 115 -11.03 18.41 -11.50
CA ALA A 115 -10.27 19.65 -11.58
C ALA A 115 -9.28 19.70 -12.77
N GLY A 116 -9.29 18.69 -13.65
CA GLY A 116 -8.40 18.60 -14.82
C GLY A 116 -6.92 18.47 -14.47
N GLN A 117 -6.59 18.05 -13.24
CA GLN A 117 -5.21 17.92 -12.76
C GLN A 117 -4.60 16.56 -13.11
N ILE A 118 -5.43 15.53 -13.30
CA ILE A 118 -5.01 14.21 -13.77
C ILE A 118 -5.95 13.73 -14.88
N GLU A 119 -5.43 12.90 -15.78
CA GLU A 119 -6.27 12.27 -16.80
C GLU A 119 -7.24 11.26 -16.18
N VAL A 120 -8.42 11.15 -16.80
CA VAL A 120 -9.48 10.24 -16.37
C VAL A 120 -9.02 8.78 -16.43
N SER A 121 -8.25 8.39 -17.44
CA SER A 121 -7.63 7.07 -17.61
C SER A 121 -6.70 6.73 -16.44
N LEU A 122 -5.83 7.68 -16.03
CA LEU A 122 -4.95 7.53 -14.88
C LEU A 122 -5.72 7.46 -13.55
N MET A 123 -6.74 8.31 -13.38
CA MET A 123 -7.64 8.27 -12.23
C MET A 123 -8.34 6.92 -12.10
N MET A 124 -8.88 6.40 -13.20
CA MET A 124 -9.57 5.11 -13.24
C MET A 124 -8.63 3.96 -12.88
N PHE A 125 -7.42 3.96 -13.43
CA PHE A 125 -6.39 2.97 -13.11
C PHE A 125 -6.01 2.98 -11.62
N ALA A 126 -5.66 4.16 -11.10
CA ALA A 126 -5.24 4.31 -9.71
C ALA A 126 -6.38 3.97 -8.73
N SER A 127 -7.60 4.45 -8.99
CA SER A 127 -8.77 4.15 -8.15
C SER A 127 -9.13 2.68 -8.17
N SER A 128 -8.94 2.00 -9.31
CA SER A 128 -9.17 0.55 -9.43
C SER A 128 -8.16 -0.24 -8.60
N LEU A 129 -6.88 0.16 -8.62
CA LEU A 129 -5.86 -0.45 -7.77
C LEU A 129 -6.18 -0.27 -6.27
N ASP A 130 -6.54 0.95 -5.85
CA ASP A 130 -6.92 1.22 -4.47
C ASP A 130 -8.15 0.42 -4.04
N LEU A 131 -9.13 0.27 -4.93
CA LEU A 131 -10.31 -0.55 -4.69
C LEU A 131 -9.94 -2.03 -4.53
N ILE A 132 -9.10 -2.58 -5.43
CA ILE A 132 -8.64 -3.97 -5.35
C ILE A 132 -7.89 -4.20 -4.03
N PHE A 133 -6.98 -3.32 -3.65
CA PHE A 133 -6.24 -3.42 -2.39
C PHE A 133 -7.16 -3.34 -1.17
N ALA A 134 -8.11 -2.39 -1.16
CA ALA A 134 -9.08 -2.27 -0.07
C ALA A 134 -9.92 -3.55 0.06
N VAL A 135 -10.41 -4.11 -1.05
CA VAL A 135 -11.18 -5.36 -1.07
C VAL A 135 -10.35 -6.53 -0.52
N LEU A 136 -9.09 -6.69 -0.94
CA LEU A 136 -8.21 -7.75 -0.43
C LEU A 136 -7.99 -7.66 1.08
N ILE A 137 -7.80 -6.44 1.60
CA ILE A 137 -7.65 -6.20 3.03
C ILE A 137 -8.95 -6.50 3.78
N ILE A 138 -10.10 -6.03 3.28
CA ILE A 138 -11.42 -6.26 3.89
C ILE A 138 -11.76 -7.75 3.92
N ILE A 139 -11.53 -8.48 2.83
CA ILE A 139 -11.75 -9.93 2.79
C ILE A 139 -10.89 -10.63 3.85
N SER A 140 -9.60 -10.26 3.95
CA SER A 140 -8.69 -10.81 4.96
C SER A 140 -9.16 -10.51 6.38
N LEU A 141 -9.63 -9.28 6.66
CA LEU A 141 -10.21 -8.87 7.93
C LEU A 141 -11.48 -9.67 8.28
N ARG A 142 -12.34 -9.91 7.29
CA ARG A 142 -13.59 -10.68 7.48
C ARG A 142 -13.30 -12.13 7.86
N PHE A 143 -12.35 -12.78 7.17
CA PHE A 143 -11.97 -14.14 7.48
C PHE A 143 -11.31 -14.27 8.86
N GLU A 144 -10.56 -13.26 9.30
CA GLU A 144 -10.03 -13.23 10.67
C GLU A 144 -11.12 -13.09 11.72
N GLY A 145 -12.05 -12.15 11.52
CA GLY A 145 -13.16 -11.93 12.45
C GLY A 145 -14.06 -13.16 12.62
N GLN A 146 -14.27 -13.95 11.55
CA GLN A 146 -15.03 -15.20 11.63
C GLN A 146 -14.30 -16.29 12.42
N ILE A 147 -12.97 -16.40 12.28
CA ILE A 147 -12.16 -17.36 13.03
C ILE A 147 -12.12 -17.00 14.52
N GLU A 148 -12.05 -15.71 14.85
CA GLU A 148 -12.07 -15.25 16.24
C GLU A 148 -13.45 -15.44 16.88
N ALA A 149 -14.56 -15.19 16.15
CA ALA A 149 -15.92 -15.41 16.66
C ALA A 149 -16.23 -16.89 16.94
N GLY A 150 -15.80 -17.81 16.06
CA GLY A 150 -16.03 -19.25 16.24
C GLY A 150 -15.18 -19.91 17.34
N LYS A 151 -14.27 -19.19 18.01
CA LYS A 151 -13.52 -19.68 19.18
C LYS A 151 -14.25 -19.44 20.51
N TYR A 152 -15.31 -18.64 20.51
CA TYR A 152 -16.09 -18.30 21.69
C TYR A 152 -17.50 -18.92 21.69
N GLU A 153 -17.80 -19.78 20.72
CA GLU A 153 -18.94 -20.72 20.72
C GLU A 153 -18.46 -22.10 21.18
#